data_AF-A0A957N908-F1
#
_entry.id   AF-A0A957N908-F1
#
_cell.length_a   1.000
_cell.length_b   1.000
_cell.length_c   1.000
_cell.angle_alpha   90.00
_cell.angle_beta   90.00
_cell.angle_gamma   90.00
#
_symmetry.space_group_name_H-M   'P 1'
#
loop_
_entity.id
_entity.type
_entity.pdbx_description
1 polymer ?
#
loop_
_entity_poly.entity_id
_entity_poly.type
_entity_poly.pdbx_seq_one_letter_code
_entity_poly.pdbx_strand_id
1 'polypeptide(L)'
;MNPNLTSGKAADAYLTRAQVAELFSVSPSTVTRWADEGKLTCVRTLGGHRRYQKDEIIELVHTWLQEGERVATIRVEVPKLYADHHTLAVRQVLAGLPGIQDVWVSAAAREVQITFDPDVTVADGIVAALAAAGYPARNGQE
;
A
#
# COMPACT_ATOMS: atom_id res chain seq x y z
N MET A 1 -40.64 9.64 -34.00
CA MET A 1 -40.61 8.22 -33.62
C MET A 1 -39.15 7.81 -33.46
N ASN A 2 -38.64 7.76 -32.23
CA ASN A 2 -37.36 7.10 -31.93
C ASN A 2 -37.64 6.07 -30.82
N PRO A 3 -37.55 4.76 -31.10
CA PRO A 3 -37.85 3.75 -30.09
C PRO A 3 -36.67 3.59 -29.13
N ASN A 4 -37.06 3.33 -27.89
CA ASN A 4 -36.25 3.03 -26.71
C ASN A 4 -35.07 2.09 -27.01
N LEU A 5 -33.85 2.45 -26.58
CA LEU A 5 -32.79 1.48 -26.34
C LEU A 5 -32.43 1.51 -24.87
N THR A 6 -32.72 0.40 -24.21
CA THR A 6 -32.49 0.07 -22.81
C THR A 6 -31.00 0.24 -22.43
N SER A 7 -30.54 1.46 -22.16
CA SER A 7 -29.19 1.75 -21.65
C SER A 7 -29.20 1.92 -20.13
N GLY A 8 -29.80 0.97 -19.41
CA GLY A 8 -29.91 1.04 -17.94
C GLY A 8 -28.81 0.30 -17.17
N LYS A 9 -27.96 -0.49 -17.83
CA LYS A 9 -26.97 -1.36 -17.16
C LYS A 9 -25.55 -1.30 -17.74
N ALA A 10 -25.41 -0.95 -19.03
CA ALA A 10 -24.10 -0.86 -19.70
C ALA A 10 -23.39 0.48 -19.49
N ALA A 11 -24.12 1.57 -19.24
CA ALA A 11 -23.51 2.89 -18.97
C ALA A 11 -22.71 2.91 -17.66
N ASP A 12 -23.15 2.12 -16.66
CA ASP A 12 -22.41 1.91 -15.41
C ASP A 12 -21.26 0.90 -15.54
N ALA A 13 -21.21 0.12 -16.62
CA ALA A 13 -20.17 -0.90 -16.80
C ALA A 13 -18.87 -0.32 -17.38
N TYR A 14 -18.94 0.81 -18.08
CA TYR A 14 -17.79 1.36 -18.81
C TYR A 14 -17.52 2.84 -18.53
N LEU A 15 -16.31 3.12 -18.08
CA LEU A 15 -15.80 4.45 -17.80
C LEU A 15 -15.20 5.09 -19.05
N THR A 16 -15.33 6.41 -19.12
CA THR A 16 -14.56 7.25 -20.05
C THR A 16 -13.14 7.47 -19.53
N ARG A 17 -12.21 7.86 -20.41
CA ARG A 17 -10.85 8.24 -20.00
C ARG A 17 -10.82 9.32 -18.91
N ALA A 18 -11.80 10.22 -18.88
CA ALA A 18 -11.86 11.31 -17.89
C ALA A 18 -12.25 10.79 -16.51
N GLN A 19 -13.22 9.88 -16.45
CA GLN A 19 -13.61 9.22 -15.21
C GLN A 19 -12.47 8.35 -14.66
N VAL A 20 -11.77 7.61 -15.52
CA VAL A 20 -10.58 6.85 -15.11
C VAL A 20 -9.51 7.79 -14.56
N ALA A 21 -9.27 8.92 -15.21
CA ALA A 21 -8.30 9.91 -14.77
C ALA A 21 -8.64 10.49 -13.38
N GLU A 22 -9.92 10.75 -13.12
CA GLU A 22 -10.42 11.19 -11.81
C GLU A 22 -10.17 10.13 -10.72
N LEU A 23 -10.49 8.86 -10.99
CA LEU A 23 -10.26 7.77 -10.03
C LEU A 23 -8.77 7.59 -9.69
N PHE A 24 -7.88 7.69 -10.68
CA PHE A 24 -6.44 7.60 -10.47
C PHE A 24 -5.80 8.94 -10.03
N SER A 25 -6.58 10.03 -9.92
CA SER A 25 -6.05 11.39 -9.67
C SER A 25 -4.91 11.80 -10.62
N VAL A 26 -5.03 11.47 -11.91
CA VAL A 26 -4.07 11.82 -12.96
C VAL A 26 -4.74 12.60 -14.10
N SER A 27 -3.96 13.01 -15.11
CA SER A 27 -4.50 13.63 -16.32
C SER A 27 -5.04 12.59 -17.31
N PRO A 28 -6.07 12.90 -18.13
CA PRO A 28 -6.59 11.99 -19.17
C PRO A 28 -5.56 11.55 -20.22
N SER A 29 -4.53 12.37 -20.46
CA SER A 29 -3.40 12.01 -21.33
C SER A 29 -2.55 10.88 -20.75
N THR A 30 -2.38 10.85 -19.42
CA THR A 30 -1.70 9.76 -18.70
C THR A 30 -2.47 8.45 -18.87
N VAL A 31 -3.79 8.47 -18.71
CA VAL A 31 -4.66 7.30 -18.95
C VAL A 31 -4.55 6.82 -20.39
N THR A 32 -4.52 7.74 -21.36
CA THR A 32 -4.37 7.39 -22.79
C THR A 32 -3.03 6.71 -23.03
N ARG A 33 -1.96 7.23 -22.43
CA ARG A 33 -0.61 6.68 -22.52
C ARG A 33 -0.54 5.29 -21.89
N TRP A 34 -1.11 5.08 -20.70
CA TRP A 34 -1.17 3.76 -20.05
C TRP A 34 -1.93 2.72 -20.86
N ALA A 35 -3.05 3.12 -21.47
CA ALA A 35 -3.79 2.23 -22.36
C ALA A 35 -3.02 1.91 -23.65
N ASP A 36 -2.15 2.80 -24.13
CA ASP A 36 -1.24 2.54 -25.25
C ASP A 36 -0.09 1.60 -24.87
N GLU A 37 0.44 1.77 -23.65
CA GLU A 37 1.45 0.90 -23.04
C GLU A 37 0.88 -0.47 -22.59
N GLY A 38 -0.43 -0.69 -22.71
CA GLY A 38 -1.09 -1.93 -22.28
C GLY A 38 -1.27 -2.07 -20.78
N LYS A 39 -1.06 -1.00 -20.00
CA LYS A 39 -1.25 -0.97 -18.54
C LYS A 39 -2.72 -0.87 -18.13
N LEU A 40 -3.59 -0.40 -19.03
CA LEU A 40 -5.03 -0.36 -18.83
C LEU A 40 -5.73 -1.03 -20.01
N THR A 41 -6.58 -2.02 -19.76
CA THR A 41 -7.38 -2.63 -20.82
C THR A 41 -8.46 -1.65 -21.27
N CYS A 42 -8.59 -1.48 -22.59
CA CYS A 42 -9.67 -0.67 -23.15
C CYS A 42 -10.29 -1.32 -24.38
N VAL A 43 -11.59 -1.11 -24.53
CA VAL A 43 -12.34 -1.44 -25.74
C VAL A 43 -12.63 -0.15 -26.51
N ARG A 44 -12.71 -0.24 -27.83
CA ARG A 44 -13.07 0.90 -28.68
C ARG A 44 -14.52 0.80 -29.10
N THR A 45 -15.24 1.92 -29.04
CA THR A 45 -16.58 1.99 -29.63
C THR A 45 -16.50 2.04 -31.16
N LEU A 46 -17.64 1.88 -31.84
CA LEU A 46 -17.74 2.05 -33.30
C LEU A 46 -17.23 3.42 -33.78
N GLY A 47 -17.29 4.45 -32.93
CA GLY A 47 -16.74 5.80 -33.19
C GLY A 47 -15.26 5.97 -32.78
N GLY A 48 -14.55 4.90 -32.42
CA GLY A 48 -13.12 4.93 -32.09
C GLY A 48 -12.78 5.43 -30.68
N HIS A 49 -13.76 5.76 -29.84
CA HIS A 49 -13.51 6.23 -28.48
C HIS A 49 -13.16 5.06 -27.54
N ARG A 50 -12.16 5.25 -26.66
CA ARG A 50 -11.76 4.26 -25.65
C ARG A 50 -12.76 4.21 -24.49
N ARG A 51 -13.08 2.99 -24.05
CA ARG A 51 -13.93 2.67 -22.90
C ARG A 51 -13.21 1.65 -22.01
N TYR A 52 -13.30 1.85 -20.71
CA TYR A 52 -12.60 1.05 -19.70
C TYR A 52 -13.63 0.35 -18.82
N GLN A 53 -13.46 -0.93 -18.52
CA GLN A 53 -14.42 -1.64 -17.67
C GLN A 53 -14.33 -1.12 -16.24
N LYS A 54 -15.46 -0.75 -15.64
CA LYS A 54 -15.51 -0.14 -14.30
C LYS A 54 -14.90 -1.05 -13.24
N ASP A 55 -15.33 -2.32 -13.16
CA ASP A 55 -14.80 -3.29 -12.19
C ASP A 55 -13.27 -3.40 -12.26
N GLU A 56 -12.72 -3.65 -13.44
CA GLU A 56 -11.27 -3.79 -13.63
C GLU A 56 -10.51 -2.52 -13.22
N ILE A 57 -11.03 -1.33 -13.56
CA ILE A 57 -10.43 -0.06 -13.14
C ILE A 57 -10.49 0.12 -11.63
N ILE A 58 -11.61 -0.23 -10.99
CA ILE A 58 -11.74 -0.13 -9.53
C ILE A 58 -10.79 -1.12 -8.85
N GLU A 59 -10.69 -2.36 -9.35
CA GLU A 59 -9.72 -3.35 -8.85
C GLU A 59 -8.28 -2.85 -9.00
N LEU A 60 -7.94 -2.24 -10.14
CA LEU A 60 -6.61 -1.66 -10.36
C LEU A 60 -6.34 -0.47 -9.43
N VAL A 61 -7.31 0.43 -9.24
CA VAL A 61 -7.18 1.55 -8.28
C VAL A 61 -6.97 1.01 -6.88
N HIS A 62 -7.74 0.01 -6.45
CA HIS A 62 -7.58 -0.60 -5.14
C HIS A 62 -6.22 -1.26 -5.01
N THR A 63 -5.78 -2.01 -6.03
CA THR A 63 -4.47 -2.66 -6.04
C THR A 63 -3.34 -1.64 -5.95
N TRP A 64 -3.37 -0.58 -6.75
CA TRP A 64 -2.32 0.44 -6.75
C TRP A 64 -2.29 1.28 -5.47
N LEU A 65 -3.46 1.55 -4.87
CA LEU A 65 -3.55 2.15 -3.55
C LEU A 65 -3.01 1.22 -2.47
N GLN A 66 -3.10 -0.10 -2.65
CA GLN A 66 -2.46 -1.08 -1.76
C GLN A 66 -0.95 -1.14 -1.99
N GLU A 67 -0.48 -1.18 -3.25
CA GLU A 67 0.94 -1.27 -3.61
C GLU A 67 1.77 -0.08 -3.11
N GLY A 68 1.15 1.11 -2.99
CA GLY A 68 1.80 2.30 -2.42
C GLY A 68 1.82 2.38 -0.88
N GLU A 69 1.10 1.49 -0.18
CA GLU A 69 0.83 1.59 1.26
C GLU A 69 0.68 0.18 1.88
N ARG A 70 1.51 -0.79 1.49
CA ARG A 70 1.62 -2.05 2.25
C ARG A 70 2.45 -1.77 3.48
N VAL A 71 1.81 -1.22 4.50
CA VAL A 71 2.44 -0.95 5.79
C VAL A 71 1.80 -1.82 6.86
N ALA A 72 2.62 -2.63 7.52
CA ALA A 72 2.25 -3.36 8.71
C ALA A 72 2.85 -2.64 9.92
N THR A 73 2.09 -2.57 11.01
CA THR A 73 2.59 -2.03 12.29
C THR A 73 2.64 -3.16 13.31
N ILE A 74 3.79 -3.33 13.96
CA ILE A 74 3.96 -4.24 15.10
C ILE A 74 4.41 -3.50 16.35
N ARG A 75 3.89 -3.94 17.50
CA ARG A 75 4.34 -3.52 18.82
C ARG A 75 5.05 -4.66 19.52
N VAL A 76 6.24 -4.35 20.02
CA VAL A 76 7.07 -5.29 20.76
C VAL A 76 7.50 -4.69 22.08
N GLU A 77 7.44 -5.49 23.14
CA GLU A 77 7.98 -5.14 24.45
C GLU A 77 9.46 -5.50 24.48
N VAL A 78 10.32 -4.57 24.91
CA VAL A 78 11.77 -4.75 25.05
C VAL A 78 12.15 -4.50 26.52
N PRO A 79 12.14 -5.53 27.38
CA PRO A 79 12.35 -5.36 28.82
C PRO A 79 13.68 -4.71 29.18
N LYS A 80 14.72 -4.89 28.35
CA LYS A 80 16.07 -4.35 28.54
C LYS A 80 16.24 -2.86 28.19
N LEU A 81 15.17 -2.14 27.90
CA LEU A 81 15.21 -0.73 27.49
C LEU A 81 15.28 0.20 28.72
N TYR A 82 16.45 0.28 29.37
CA TYR A 82 16.60 0.96 30.67
C TYR A 82 17.25 2.36 30.63
N ALA A 83 17.75 2.82 29.47
CA ALA A 83 18.44 4.12 29.35
C ALA A 83 18.34 4.69 27.93
N ASP A 84 18.53 6.00 27.78
CA ASP A 84 18.43 6.73 26.51
C ASP A 84 19.40 6.22 25.43
N HIS A 85 20.54 5.68 25.84
CA HIS A 85 21.49 5.04 24.91
C HIS A 85 20.90 3.77 24.28
N HIS A 86 20.06 3.03 25.00
CA HIS A 86 19.38 1.85 24.47
C HIS A 86 18.31 2.23 23.43
N THR A 87 17.61 3.35 23.62
CA THR A 87 16.66 3.90 22.63
C THR A 87 17.34 4.14 21.28
N LEU A 88 18.51 4.79 21.31
CA LEU A 88 19.26 5.09 20.08
C LEU A 88 19.76 3.82 19.40
N ALA A 89 20.32 2.87 20.16
CA ALA A 89 20.82 1.61 19.64
C ALA A 89 19.71 0.77 18.97
N VAL A 90 18.54 0.65 19.60
CA VAL A 90 17.39 -0.06 19.02
C VAL A 90 16.94 0.60 17.71
N ARG A 91 16.86 1.92 17.67
CA ARG A 91 16.50 2.66 16.44
C ARG A 91 17.51 2.42 15.32
N GLN A 92 18.81 2.40 15.62
CA GLN A 92 19.85 2.15 14.63
C GLN A 92 19.79 0.73 14.03
N VAL A 93 19.57 -0.28 14.88
CA VAL A 93 19.41 -1.67 14.42
C VAL A 93 18.21 -1.80 13.48
N LEU A 94 17.06 -1.26 13.89
CA LEU A 94 15.82 -1.35 13.11
C LEU A 94 15.89 -0.55 11.81
N ALA A 95 16.47 0.65 11.83
CA ALA A 95 16.63 1.47 10.62
C ALA A 95 17.55 0.82 9.58
N GLY A 96 18.39 -0.15 9.97
CA GLY A 96 19.24 -0.92 9.06
C GLY A 96 18.54 -2.10 8.38
N LEU A 97 17.32 -2.45 8.79
CA LEU A 97 16.57 -3.55 8.20
C LEU A 97 15.84 -3.09 6.93
N PRO A 98 15.83 -3.90 5.86
CA PRO A 98 15.11 -3.55 4.64
C PRO A 98 13.60 -3.50 4.91
N GLY A 99 12.90 -2.55 4.33
CA GLY A 99 11.44 -2.42 4.46
C GLY A 99 10.97 -1.77 5.75
N ILE A 100 11.85 -1.32 6.65
CA ILE A 100 11.43 -0.51 7.81
C ILE A 100 11.13 0.92 7.35
N GLN A 101 9.92 1.38 7.62
CA GLN A 101 9.40 2.68 7.19
C GLN A 101 9.41 3.71 8.34
N ASP A 102 8.96 3.32 9.53
CA ASP A 102 8.96 4.17 10.73
C ASP A 102 9.25 3.36 12.00
N VAL A 103 9.92 3.99 12.97
CA VAL A 103 10.29 3.35 14.25
C VAL A 103 10.07 4.32 15.38
N TRP A 104 9.17 3.96 16.29
CA TRP A 104 8.94 4.66 17.55
C TRP A 104 9.43 3.82 18.73
N VAL A 105 10.21 4.42 19.62
CA VAL A 105 10.83 3.74 20.76
C VAL A 105 10.52 4.52 22.04
N SER A 106 10.04 3.85 23.07
CA SER A 106 9.80 4.45 24.38
C SER A 106 10.49 3.65 25.50
N ALA A 107 11.58 4.21 26.03
CA ALA A 107 12.28 3.66 27.20
C ALA A 107 11.41 3.61 28.46
N ALA A 108 10.55 4.62 28.65
CA ALA A 108 9.63 4.68 29.79
C ALA A 108 8.58 3.56 29.75
N ALA A 109 8.05 3.25 28.56
CA ALA A 109 7.05 2.20 28.36
C ALA A 109 7.68 0.83 28.07
N ARG A 110 8.99 0.76 27.81
CA ARG A 110 9.71 -0.44 27.31
C ARG A 110 9.07 -1.01 26.05
N GLU A 111 8.53 -0.14 25.21
CA GLU A 111 7.77 -0.50 24.01
C GLU A 111 8.48 0.05 22.78
N VAL A 112 8.46 -0.74 21.71
CA VAL A 112 8.88 -0.34 20.38
C VAL A 112 7.73 -0.60 19.41
N GLN A 113 7.33 0.42 18.68
CA GLN A 113 6.39 0.31 17.57
C GLN A 113 7.16 0.47 16.26
N ILE A 114 7.00 -0.49 15.35
CA ILE A 114 7.68 -0.53 14.07
C ILE A 114 6.63 -0.56 12.97
N THR A 115 6.75 0.36 12.02
CA THR A 115 6.00 0.34 10.76
C THR A 115 6.94 -0.16 9.67
N PHE A 116 6.53 -1.19 8.95
CA PHE A 116 7.36 -1.86 7.96
C PHE A 116 6.53 -2.38 6.78
N ASP A 117 7.20 -2.62 5.66
CA ASP A 117 6.65 -3.30 4.50
C ASP A 117 6.65 -4.83 4.74
N PRO A 118 5.47 -5.47 4.85
CA PRO A 118 5.36 -6.89 5.14
C PRO A 118 5.77 -7.81 3.99
N ASP A 119 5.91 -7.29 2.76
CA ASP A 119 6.41 -8.04 1.61
C ASP A 119 7.94 -8.07 1.58
N VAL A 120 8.60 -7.13 2.26
CA VAL A 120 10.06 -7.04 2.35
C VAL A 120 10.60 -7.64 3.66
N THR A 121 9.93 -7.40 4.78
CA THR A 121 10.36 -7.85 6.11
C THR A 121 9.18 -8.37 6.93
N VAL A 122 9.39 -9.40 7.74
CA VAL A 122 8.35 -10.00 8.61
C VAL A 122 8.63 -9.76 10.09
N ALA A 123 7.57 -9.78 10.91
CA ALA A 123 7.62 -9.56 12.36
C ALA A 123 8.67 -10.42 13.09
N ASP A 124 8.75 -11.72 12.77
CA ASP A 124 9.69 -12.63 13.41
C ASP A 124 11.15 -12.24 13.12
N GLY A 125 11.45 -11.78 11.90
CA GLY A 125 12.77 -11.26 11.53
C GLY A 125 13.15 -9.99 12.29
N ILE A 126 12.17 -9.11 12.56
CA ILE A 126 12.37 -7.91 13.38
C ILE A 126 12.71 -8.30 14.83
N VAL A 127 11.97 -9.24 15.42
CA VAL A 127 12.22 -9.75 16.78
C VAL A 127 13.59 -10.44 16.87
N ALA A 128 13.94 -11.26 15.88
CA ALA A 128 15.22 -11.94 15.81
C ALA A 128 16.39 -10.95 15.70
N ALA A 129 16.26 -9.89 14.90
CA ALA A 129 17.28 -8.84 14.77
C ALA A 129 17.49 -8.08 16.08
N LEU A 130 16.40 -7.74 16.79
CA LEU A 130 16.47 -7.12 18.11
C LEU A 130 17.15 -8.06 19.13
N ALA A 131 16.78 -9.33 19.14
CA ALA A 131 17.38 -10.33 20.02
C ALA A 131 18.89 -10.51 19.76
N ALA A 132 19.32 -10.56 18.50
CA ALA A 132 20.72 -10.64 18.10
C ALA A 132 21.53 -9.39 18.53
N ALA A 133 20.90 -8.22 18.58
CA ALA A 133 21.48 -6.99 19.10
C ALA A 133 21.48 -6.91 20.65
N GLY A 134 21.02 -7.95 21.34
CA GLY A 134 20.97 -8.00 22.81
C GLY A 134 19.68 -7.43 23.42
N TYR A 135 18.67 -7.14 22.59
CA TYR A 135 17.37 -6.62 22.97
C TYR A 135 16.29 -7.68 22.73
N PRO A 136 16.13 -8.68 23.62
CA PRO A 136 15.06 -9.66 23.47
C PRO A 136 13.72 -8.92 23.50
N ALA A 137 12.92 -9.13 22.45
CA ALA A 137 11.62 -8.48 22.26
C ALA A 137 10.50 -9.53 22.32
N ARG A 138 9.35 -9.18 22.92
CA ARG A 138 8.15 -10.02 22.95
C ARG A 138 7.03 -9.34 22.16
N ASN A 139 6.42 -10.06 21.23
CA ASN A 139 5.24 -9.56 20.53
C ASN A 139 4.03 -9.59 21.49
N GLY A 140 3.31 -8.48 21.61
CA GLY A 140 2.12 -8.39 22.48
C GLY A 140 0.85 -9.04 21.90
N GLN A 141 0.99 -9.99 20.98
CA GLN A 141 -0.11 -10.72 20.33
C GLN A 141 -0.10 -12.16 20.86
N GLU A 142 -0.50 -12.37 22.11
CA GLU A 142 -0.84 -13.68 22.68
C GLU A 142 -2.34 -13.73 23.01
#